data_AF-A0A9D5ZSG3-F1
#
_entry.id   AF-A0A9D5ZSG3-F1
#
_cell.length_a   1.000
_cell.length_b   1.000
_cell.length_c   1.000
_cell.angle_alpha   90.00
_cell.angle_beta   90.00
_cell.angle_gamma   90.00
#
_symmetry.space_group_name_H-M   'P 1'
#
loop_
_entity.id
_entity.type
_entity.pdbx_description
1 polymer ?
#
loop_
_entity_poly.entity_id
_entity_poly.type
_entity_poly.pdbx_seq_one_letter_code
_entity_poly.pdbx_strand_id
1 'polypeptide(L)'
;MMNDDLTINDNLSYFKADDGGLSMKGKVRTREKCPKCGAGFKEIPETDIICPECGRRPKTFYLDLYHQQTKHKISRDLDGNILDSYKRAYRLLERMRKDIDDFRFDVKDYLPKEIEQFRVYNLFPKWINNKKSKGLSQVHIHKTESYIKTYYLPFFQNLSARDIRT
;
A
#
# COMPACT_ATOMS: atom_id res chain seq x y z
N MET A 1 0.64 -25.17 42.67
CA MET A 1 1.75 -24.53 41.94
C MET A 1 1.73 -25.17 40.55
N MET A 2 0.85 -24.72 39.65
CA MET A 2 1.10 -23.63 38.69
C MET A 2 2.51 -23.72 38.08
N ASN A 3 2.55 -24.14 36.82
CA ASN A 3 3.48 -23.68 35.79
C ASN A 3 2.83 -24.02 34.44
N ASP A 4 1.82 -23.22 34.08
CA ASP A 4 1.67 -22.80 32.69
C ASP A 4 2.83 -21.82 32.43
N ASP A 5 3.56 -22.00 31.34
CA ASP A 5 3.75 -20.91 30.37
C ASP A 5 4.52 -21.39 29.13
N LEU A 6 3.71 -21.60 28.09
CA LEU A 6 3.87 -21.05 26.75
C LEU A 6 5.20 -21.34 26.01
N THR A 7 5.09 -22.32 25.12
CA THR A 7 5.86 -22.44 23.89
C THR A 7 6.01 -21.09 23.18
N ILE A 8 7.21 -20.51 23.27
CA ILE A 8 7.66 -19.41 22.41
C ILE A 8 7.87 -20.01 21.01
N ASN A 9 6.77 -20.11 20.26
CA ASN A 9 6.77 -20.53 18.87
C ASN A 9 7.43 -19.46 17.98
N ASP A 10 8.53 -19.86 17.35
CA ASP A 10 8.75 -19.73 15.90
C ASP A 10 8.44 -18.37 15.25
N ASN A 11 9.05 -17.28 15.72
CA ASN A 11 9.15 -16.05 14.92
C ASN A 11 10.55 -15.41 14.91
N LEU A 12 11.57 -16.10 15.46
CA LEU A 12 12.94 -15.59 15.54
C LEU A 12 13.89 -16.18 14.48
N SER A 13 13.35 -16.61 13.33
CA SER A 13 14.11 -17.25 12.24
C SER A 13 14.12 -16.45 10.93
N TYR A 14 13.84 -15.13 10.99
CA TYR A 14 13.66 -14.33 9.76
C TYR A 14 14.67 -13.19 9.54
N PHE A 15 15.72 -13.12 10.36
CA PHE A 15 16.84 -12.18 10.14
C PHE A 15 18.15 -12.95 10.05
N LYS A 16 18.25 -13.90 9.11
CA LYS A 16 19.56 -14.29 8.60
C LYS A 16 20.04 -13.18 7.69
N ALA A 17 21.00 -12.41 8.19
CA ALA A 17 21.87 -11.57 7.41
C ALA A 17 22.71 -12.50 6.51
N ASP A 18 22.15 -12.89 5.37
CA ASP A 18 22.95 -13.28 4.23
C ASP A 18 23.48 -11.99 3.59
N ASP A 19 24.71 -12.07 3.10
CA ASP A 19 25.58 -10.97 2.66
C ASP A 19 25.13 -10.30 1.34
N GLY A 20 23.82 -10.10 1.17
CA GLY A 20 23.18 -9.26 0.16
C GLY A 20 22.43 -8.15 0.88
N GLY A 21 23.11 -7.04 1.15
CA GLY A 21 22.62 -5.96 2.02
C GLY A 21 21.17 -5.56 1.76
N LEU A 22 20.52 -5.00 2.79
CA LEU A 22 19.19 -4.36 2.82
C LEU A 22 19.08 -3.16 1.86
N SER A 23 19.64 -3.26 0.66
CA SER A 23 19.51 -2.34 -0.44
C SER A 23 18.14 -2.59 -1.07
N MET A 24 17.08 -2.17 -0.38
CA MET A 24 15.81 -1.82 -1.02
C MET A 24 16.02 -0.55 -1.88
N LYS A 25 16.86 -0.67 -2.92
CA LYS A 25 17.00 0.29 -4.03
C LYS A 25 15.78 0.15 -4.93
N GLY A 26 14.58 0.27 -4.37
CA GLY A 26 13.38 0.43 -5.16
C GLY A 26 13.63 1.52 -6.20
N LYS A 27 13.24 1.28 -7.45
CA LYS A 27 13.48 2.22 -8.56
C LYS A 27 12.17 2.73 -9.10
N VAL A 28 12.11 4.02 -9.36
CA VAL A 28 11.02 4.61 -10.14
C VAL A 28 11.27 4.28 -11.61
N ARG A 29 10.28 3.70 -12.29
CA ARG A 29 10.36 3.34 -13.71
C ARG A 29 9.09 3.73 -14.44
N THR A 30 9.16 3.72 -15.77
CA THR A 30 7.98 3.86 -16.64
C THR A 30 7.94 2.72 -17.65
N ARG A 31 6.73 2.31 -18.06
CA ARG A 31 6.53 1.34 -19.16
C ARG A 31 6.32 2.04 -20.50
N GLU A 32 6.16 3.36 -20.47
CA GLU A 32 5.86 4.13 -21.67
C GLU A 32 7.10 4.26 -22.56
N LYS A 33 6.84 4.46 -23.85
CA LYS A 33 7.83 4.93 -24.82
C LYS A 33 7.51 6.38 -25.19
N CYS A 34 8.51 7.13 -25.64
CA CYS A 34 8.26 8.49 -26.09
C CYS A 34 7.29 8.48 -27.27
N PRO A 35 6.13 9.17 -27.19
CA PRO A 35 5.14 9.18 -28.28
C PRO A 35 5.60 9.98 -29.52
N LYS A 36 6.69 10.75 -29.43
CA LYS A 36 7.20 11.56 -30.54
C LYS A 36 8.29 10.81 -31.35
N CYS A 37 9.23 10.16 -30.68
CA CYS A 37 10.36 9.49 -31.33
C CYS A 37 10.41 7.96 -31.10
N GLY A 38 9.53 7.39 -30.27
CA GLY A 38 9.52 5.96 -29.97
C GLY A 38 10.64 5.47 -29.05
N ALA A 39 11.62 6.32 -28.72
CA ALA A 39 12.72 5.98 -27.82
C ALA A 39 12.24 5.70 -26.39
N GLY A 40 12.99 4.86 -25.67
CA GLY A 40 12.78 4.63 -24.24
C GLY A 40 13.13 5.87 -23.41
N PHE A 41 12.40 6.09 -22.32
CA PHE A 41 12.78 7.14 -21.38
C PHE A 41 14.00 6.71 -20.56
N LYS A 42 14.90 7.65 -20.29
CA LYS A 42 16.11 7.43 -19.48
C LYS A 42 15.93 8.03 -18.09
N GLU A 43 16.33 7.28 -17.08
CA GLU A 43 16.32 7.73 -15.69
C GLU A 43 17.50 8.69 -15.44
N ILE A 44 17.19 9.86 -14.89
CA ILE A 44 18.16 10.76 -14.28
C ILE A 44 18.04 10.55 -12.77
N PRO A 45 19.07 10.01 -12.11
CA PRO A 45 19.01 9.67 -10.69
C PRO A 45 18.45 10.82 -9.84
N GLU A 46 17.51 10.49 -8.96
CA GLU A 46 16.91 11.39 -7.95
C GLU A 46 16.17 12.62 -8.50
N THR A 47 16.13 12.80 -9.82
CA THR A 47 15.64 14.03 -10.44
C THR A 47 14.40 13.78 -11.27
N ASP A 48 14.49 12.95 -12.32
CA ASP A 48 13.40 12.77 -13.27
C ASP A 48 13.62 11.58 -14.21
N ILE A 49 12.61 11.24 -15.01
CA ILE A 49 12.71 10.30 -16.13
C ILE A 49 12.32 11.03 -17.41
N ILE A 50 13.28 11.18 -18.34
CA ILE A 50 13.11 12.04 -19.51
C ILE A 50 13.54 11.30 -20.78
N CYS A 51 12.87 11.58 -21.90
CA CYS A 51 13.29 11.09 -23.20
C CYS A 51 14.55 11.85 -23.64
N PRO A 52 15.67 11.15 -23.93
CA PRO A 52 16.94 11.81 -24.25
C PRO A 52 16.91 12.63 -25.55
N GLU A 53 16.03 12.28 -26.50
CA GLU A 53 15.94 12.96 -27.80
C GLU A 53 14.96 14.12 -27.80
N CYS A 54 13.81 13.94 -27.12
CA CYS A 54 12.69 14.89 -27.20
C CYS A 54 12.50 15.74 -25.95
N GLY A 55 13.19 15.44 -24.85
CA GLY A 55 13.00 16.13 -23.56
C GLY A 55 11.63 15.93 -22.91
N ARG A 56 10.78 15.06 -23.47
CA ARG A 56 9.43 14.78 -22.95
C ARG A 56 9.50 13.91 -21.70
N ARG A 57 8.54 14.09 -20.79
CA ARG A 57 8.32 13.25 -19.59
C ARG A 57 7.26 12.18 -19.85
N PRO A 58 7.35 11.01 -19.22
CA PRO A 58 6.29 10.02 -19.25
C PRO A 58 5.10 10.50 -18.41
N LYS A 59 3.91 9.97 -18.71
CA LYS A 59 2.66 10.30 -18.01
C LYS A 59 2.39 9.36 -16.84
N THR A 60 2.91 8.13 -16.90
CA THR A 60 2.70 7.12 -15.87
C THR A 60 4.02 6.51 -15.38
N PHE A 61 4.08 6.31 -14.08
CA PHE A 61 5.23 5.78 -13.36
C PHE A 61 4.82 4.55 -12.54
N TYR A 62 5.80 3.74 -12.17
CA TYR A 62 5.64 2.67 -11.20
C TYR A 62 6.92 2.49 -10.39
N LEU A 63 6.78 2.00 -9.17
CA LEU A 63 7.89 1.55 -8.33
C LEU A 63 8.17 0.09 -8.60
N ASP A 64 9.43 -0.22 -8.89
CA ASP A 64 9.95 -1.58 -9.02
C ASP A 64 10.69 -1.91 -7.73
N LEU A 65 10.10 -2.79 -6.92
CA LEU A 65 10.57 -3.17 -5.59
C LEU A 65 11.01 -4.63 -5.61
N TYR A 66 12.09 -4.95 -4.92
CA TYR A 66 12.57 -6.32 -4.76
C TYR A 66 12.65 -6.67 -3.28
N HIS A 67 11.64 -7.37 -2.77
CA HIS A 67 11.50 -7.69 -1.36
C HIS A 67 11.28 -9.19 -1.17
N GLN A 68 11.99 -9.80 -0.22
CA GLN A 68 11.88 -11.24 0.09
C GLN A 68 11.90 -12.13 -1.17
N GLN A 69 12.91 -11.91 -2.01
CA GLN A 69 13.11 -12.62 -3.29
C GLN A 69 12.02 -12.41 -4.36
N THR A 70 11.00 -11.58 -4.07
CA THR A 70 9.87 -11.31 -4.96
C THR A 70 9.95 -9.89 -5.54
N LYS A 71 9.64 -9.77 -6.83
CA LYS A 71 9.53 -8.47 -7.52
C LYS A 71 8.10 -7.95 -7.43
N HIS A 72 7.93 -6.79 -6.81
CA HIS A 72 6.65 -6.10 -6.70
C HIS A 72 6.66 -4.84 -7.57
N LYS A 73 5.58 -4.64 -8.33
CA LYS A 73 5.38 -3.44 -9.15
C LYS A 73 4.20 -2.65 -8.59
N ILE A 74 4.46 -1.44 -8.12
CA ILE A 74 3.46 -0.59 -7.49
C ILE A 74 3.23 0.64 -8.36
N SER A 75 2.04 0.77 -8.93
CA SER A 75 1.68 1.85 -9.86
C SER A 75 0.72 2.87 -9.28
N ARG A 76 0.28 2.67 -8.03
CA ARG A 76 -0.66 3.54 -7.34
C ARG A 76 -0.12 3.93 -5.98
N ASP A 77 -0.53 5.11 -5.56
CA ASP A 77 -0.29 5.65 -4.23
C ASP A 77 -1.25 5.02 -3.21
N LEU A 78 -1.02 5.32 -1.93
CA LEU A 78 -1.85 4.85 -0.82
C LEU A 78 -3.27 5.39 -0.89
N ASP A 79 -3.47 6.53 -1.54
CA ASP A 79 -4.80 7.10 -1.81
C ASP A 79 -5.51 6.43 -3.01
N GLY A 80 -4.87 5.45 -3.67
CA GLY A 80 -5.38 4.78 -4.87
C GLY A 80 -5.18 5.56 -6.17
N ASN A 81 -4.58 6.75 -6.10
CA ASN A 81 -4.23 7.57 -7.25
C ASN A 81 -3.09 6.95 -8.06
N ILE A 82 -3.11 7.14 -9.38
CA ILE A 82 -2.03 6.67 -10.26
C ILE A 82 -0.78 7.53 -10.01
N LEU A 83 0.40 6.91 -10.08
CA LEU A 83 1.66 7.64 -10.06
C LEU A 83 1.87 8.35 -11.40
N ASP A 84 1.41 9.59 -11.45
CA ASP A 84 1.38 10.48 -12.61
C ASP A 84 2.62 11.37 -12.76
N SER A 85 3.42 11.47 -11.70
CA SER A 85 4.63 12.29 -11.66
C SER A 85 5.77 11.56 -10.94
N TYR A 86 7.00 11.84 -11.38
CA TYR A 86 8.21 11.30 -10.75
C TYR A 86 8.26 11.66 -9.26
N LYS A 87 7.97 12.92 -8.91
CA LYS A 87 7.98 13.40 -7.52
C LYS A 87 7.00 12.64 -6.63
N ARG A 88 5.83 12.28 -7.14
CA ARG A 88 4.85 11.48 -6.39
C ARG A 88 5.35 10.06 -6.15
N ALA A 89 5.87 9.41 -7.20
CA ALA A 89 6.47 8.09 -7.08
C ALA A 89 7.67 8.10 -6.12
N TYR A 90 8.53 9.11 -6.21
CA TYR A 90 9.70 9.25 -5.34
C TYR A 90 9.31 9.47 -3.87
N ARG A 91 8.30 10.31 -3.58
CA ARG A 91 7.78 10.47 -2.21
C ARG A 91 7.26 9.17 -1.63
N LEU A 92 6.56 8.38 -2.44
CA LEU A 92 6.07 7.07 -2.00
C LEU A 92 7.24 6.11 -1.72
N LEU A 93 8.27 6.12 -2.56
CA LEU A 93 9.49 5.34 -2.36
C LEU A 93 10.23 5.76 -1.08
N GLU A 94 10.37 7.06 -0.82
CA GLU A 94 10.97 7.58 0.42
C GLU A 94 10.18 7.19 1.66
N ARG A 95 8.85 7.19 1.58
CA ARG A 95 8.00 6.68 2.67
C ARG A 95 8.27 5.20 2.94
N MET A 96 8.35 4.37 1.90
CA MET A 96 8.69 2.95 2.04
C MET A 96 10.08 2.76 2.68
N ARG A 97 11.07 3.56 2.26
CA ARG A 97 12.42 3.52 2.85
C ARG A 97 12.39 3.85 4.33
N LYS A 98 11.67 4.92 4.71
CA LYS A 98 11.47 5.27 6.11
C LYS A 98 10.80 4.15 6.92
N ASP A 99 9.76 3.52 6.38
CA ASP A 99 9.08 2.42 7.06
C ASP A 99 10.01 1.19 7.25
N ILE A 100 10.96 0.99 6.33
CA ILE A 100 12.00 -0.04 6.46
C ILE A 100 12.96 0.33 7.58
N ASP A 101 13.44 1.57 7.60
CA ASP A 101 14.33 2.08 8.65
C ASP A 101 13.66 2.00 10.04
N ASP A 102 12.35 2.21 10.10
CA ASP A 102 11.52 2.09 11.31
C ASP A 102 11.14 0.62 11.64
N PHE A 103 11.60 -0.38 10.87
CA PHE A 103 11.27 -1.81 10.98
C PHE A 103 9.76 -2.13 10.96
N ARG A 104 8.96 -1.30 10.27
CA ARG A 104 7.50 -1.43 10.16
C ARG A 104 7.02 -1.79 8.76
N PHE A 105 7.95 -1.94 7.82
CA PHE A 105 7.61 -2.16 6.42
C PHE A 105 6.92 -3.51 6.18
N ASP A 106 5.67 -3.47 5.73
CA ASP A 106 4.98 -4.58 5.09
C ASP A 106 4.58 -4.19 3.65
N VAL A 107 4.94 -5.02 2.67
CA VAL A 107 4.57 -4.83 1.27
C VAL A 107 3.05 -4.75 1.08
N LYS A 108 2.27 -5.46 1.91
CA LYS A 108 0.81 -5.48 1.84
C LYS A 108 0.19 -4.10 2.10
N ASP A 109 0.86 -3.23 2.85
CA ASP A 109 0.39 -1.85 3.07
C ASP A 109 0.41 -1.00 1.79
N TYR A 110 1.15 -1.44 0.77
CA TYR A 110 1.38 -0.70 -0.46
C TYR A 110 0.74 -1.35 -1.69
N LEU A 111 0.19 -2.56 -1.56
CA LEU A 111 -0.48 -3.25 -2.66
C LEU A 111 -1.92 -2.76 -2.81
N PRO A 112 -2.35 -2.28 -3.99
CA PRO A 112 -3.68 -1.70 -4.16
C PRO A 112 -4.83 -2.65 -3.77
N LYS A 113 -4.70 -3.94 -4.08
CA LYS A 113 -5.71 -4.95 -3.72
C LYS A 113 -5.84 -5.12 -2.21
N GLU A 114 -4.73 -5.07 -1.50
CA GLU A 114 -4.71 -5.22 -0.04
C GLU A 114 -5.28 -3.95 0.59
N ILE A 115 -4.78 -2.77 0.21
CA ILE A 115 -5.30 -1.47 0.68
C ILE A 115 -6.82 -1.41 0.53
N GLU A 116 -7.34 -1.81 -0.63
CA GLU A 116 -8.77 -1.74 -0.91
C GLU A 116 -9.61 -2.62 0.02
N GLN A 117 -9.09 -3.79 0.43
CA GLN A 117 -9.79 -4.67 1.36
C GLN A 117 -9.98 -4.04 2.75
N PHE A 118 -9.07 -3.16 3.16
CA PHE A 118 -9.10 -2.49 4.46
C PHE A 118 -9.76 -1.11 4.42
N ARG A 119 -10.27 -0.67 3.25
CA ARG A 119 -11.07 0.55 3.18
C ARG A 119 -12.35 0.41 3.98
N VAL A 120 -12.67 1.45 4.74
CA VAL A 120 -13.83 1.48 5.63
C VAL A 120 -15.13 1.20 4.88
N TYR A 121 -15.28 1.73 3.66
CA TYR A 121 -16.46 1.49 2.84
C TYR A 121 -16.64 0.00 2.46
N ASN A 122 -15.56 -0.77 2.35
CA ASN A 122 -15.59 -2.22 2.10
C ASN A 122 -15.78 -3.04 3.39
N LEU A 123 -15.30 -2.52 4.52
CA LEU A 123 -15.39 -3.21 5.82
C LEU A 123 -16.76 -3.07 6.48
N PHE A 124 -17.42 -1.90 6.39
CA PHE A 124 -18.72 -1.70 7.04
C PHE A 124 -19.81 -2.68 6.58
N PRO A 125 -19.99 -2.96 5.27
CA PRO A 125 -20.96 -3.96 4.82
C PRO A 125 -20.65 -5.36 5.38
N LYS A 126 -19.36 -5.75 5.40
CA LYS A 126 -18.92 -7.04 5.98
C LYS A 126 -19.22 -7.11 7.47
N TRP A 127 -18.99 -6.02 8.19
CA TRP A 127 -19.27 -5.92 9.63
C TRP A 127 -20.77 -6.02 9.91
N ILE A 128 -21.61 -5.29 9.16
CA ILE A 128 -23.07 -5.37 9.27
C ILE A 128 -23.58 -6.79 8.98
N ASN A 129 -23.05 -7.45 7.95
CA ASN A 129 -23.43 -8.83 7.63
C ASN A 129 -23.03 -9.82 8.75
N ASN A 130 -21.87 -9.62 9.39
CA ASN A 130 -21.47 -10.39 10.57
C ASN A 130 -22.42 -10.15 11.75
N LYS A 131 -22.93 -8.92 11.93
CA LYS A 131 -23.94 -8.61 12.95
C LYS A 131 -25.29 -9.26 12.63
N LYS A 132 -25.70 -9.30 11.36
CA LYS A 132 -26.90 -10.03 10.90
C LYS A 132 -26.81 -11.52 11.21
N SER A 133 -25.68 -12.16 10.91
CA SER A 133 -25.51 -13.61 11.16
C SER A 133 -25.48 -13.99 12.64
N LYS A 134 -25.18 -13.04 13.54
CA LYS A 134 -25.20 -13.24 15.00
C LYS A 134 -26.60 -13.14 15.62
N GLY A 135 -27.65 -12.93 14.81
CA GLY A 135 -29.04 -12.92 15.30
C GLY A 135 -29.45 -11.63 16.03
N LEU A 136 -28.80 -10.50 15.72
CA LEU A 136 -29.25 -9.18 16.22
C LEU A 136 -30.62 -8.80 15.63
N SER A 137 -31.42 -8.07 16.42
CA SER A 137 -32.74 -7.58 15.97
C SER A 137 -32.65 -6.73 14.71
N GLN A 138 -33.55 -6.95 13.76
CA GLN A 138 -33.60 -6.23 12.49
C GLN A 138 -33.69 -4.70 12.68
N VAL A 139 -34.41 -4.24 13.70
CA VAL A 139 -34.53 -2.80 14.03
C VAL A 139 -33.19 -2.21 14.44
N HIS A 140 -32.42 -2.94 15.25
CA HIS A 140 -31.09 -2.52 15.66
C HIS A 140 -30.13 -2.43 14.47
N ILE A 141 -30.22 -3.40 13.54
CA ILE A 141 -29.39 -3.44 12.34
C ILE A 141 -29.71 -2.27 11.42
N HIS A 142 -30.98 -1.99 11.14
CA HIS A 142 -31.38 -0.83 10.34
C HIS A 142 -30.96 0.51 10.95
N LYS A 143 -31.09 0.65 12.28
CA LYS A 143 -30.60 1.85 12.97
C LYS A 143 -29.09 1.98 12.79
N THR A 144 -28.34 0.89 12.96
CA THR A 144 -26.89 0.87 12.78
C THR A 144 -26.47 1.20 11.34
N GLU A 145 -27.13 0.61 10.34
CA GLU A 145 -26.92 0.91 8.91
C GLU A 145 -27.16 2.40 8.62
N SER A 146 -28.25 2.96 9.15
CA SER A 146 -28.57 4.38 9.01
C SER A 146 -27.50 5.27 9.64
N TYR A 147 -27.07 4.95 10.86
CA TYR A 147 -26.01 5.69 11.53
C TYR A 147 -24.68 5.63 10.77
N ILE A 148 -24.28 4.45 10.26
CA ILE A 148 -23.09 4.31 9.41
C ILE A 148 -23.19 5.21 8.18
N LYS A 149 -24.31 5.15 7.48
CA LYS A 149 -24.50 5.87 6.23
C LYS A 149 -24.51 7.39 6.42
N THR A 150 -25.16 7.87 7.49
CA THR A 150 -25.31 9.30 7.75
C THR A 150 -24.08 9.91 8.40
N TYR A 151 -23.44 9.22 9.36
CA TYR A 151 -22.40 9.83 10.20
C TYR A 151 -20.99 9.30 9.96
N TYR A 152 -20.82 8.04 9.56
CA TYR A 152 -19.47 7.46 9.46
C TYR A 152 -18.94 7.47 8.03
N LEU A 153 -19.74 7.05 7.04
CA LEU A 153 -19.28 7.02 5.65
C LEU A 153 -18.80 8.37 5.12
N PRO A 154 -19.48 9.51 5.35
CA PRO A 154 -19.02 10.79 4.81
C PRO A 154 -17.60 11.19 5.25
N PHE A 155 -17.20 10.78 6.45
CA PHE A 155 -15.89 11.13 7.02
C PHE A 155 -14.83 10.04 6.76
N PHE A 156 -15.22 8.77 6.85
CA PHE A 156 -14.27 7.66 6.86
C PHE A 156 -14.22 6.86 5.55
N GLN A 157 -15.08 7.12 4.56
CA GLN A 157 -15.18 6.27 3.34
C GLN A 157 -13.83 5.97 2.69
N ASN A 158 -12.95 6.97 2.60
CA ASN A 158 -11.66 6.86 1.93
C ASN A 158 -10.51 6.52 2.89
N LEU A 159 -10.77 6.36 4.18
CA LEU A 159 -9.74 5.99 5.15
C LEU A 159 -9.54 4.47 5.17
N SER A 160 -8.30 4.05 5.39
CA SER A 160 -8.00 2.66 5.75
C SER A 160 -8.35 2.47 7.21
N ALA A 161 -9.02 1.36 7.55
CA ALA A 161 -9.32 1.04 8.95
C ALA A 161 -8.05 0.85 9.79
N ARG A 162 -6.90 0.58 9.17
CA ARG A 162 -5.59 0.48 9.85
C ARG A 162 -5.10 1.81 10.42
N ASP A 163 -5.52 2.92 9.81
CA ASP A 163 -5.10 4.26 10.22
C ASP A 163 -5.96 4.82 11.36
N ILE A 164 -7.11 4.18 11.64
CA ILE A 164 -7.99 4.55 12.75
C ILE A 164 -7.38 4.03 14.05
N ARG A 165 -6.55 4.85 14.68
CA ARG A 165 -6.04 4.58 16.03
C ARG A 165 -7.15 4.80 17.05
N THR A 166 -7.47 3.74 17.79
CA THR A 166 -8.24 3.76 19.04
C THR A 166 -7.38 4.13 20.22
#